data_AF-A0A1G7K562-F1
#
_entry.id   AF-A0A1G7K562-F1
#
_cell.length_a   1.000
_cell.length_b   1.000
_cell.length_c   1.000
_cell.angle_alpha   90.00
_cell.angle_beta   90.00
_cell.angle_gamma   90.00
#
_symmetry.space_group_name_H-M   'P 1'
#
loop_
_entity.id
_entity.type
_entity.pdbx_description
1 polymer ?
#
loop_
_entity_poly.entity_id
_entity_poly.type
_entity_poly.pdbx_seq_one_letter_code
_entity_poly.pdbx_strand_id
1 'polypeptide(L)'
;MILLVVGIKYLTDYASNIENLYWIIGTYIVVCIIFYQINRKFKNKAFDFIVQAILFPFTLLYGFVTVAIPILSTQIYLFAYLGLSFSIPMILYRIDESQLITGLKEETWIYLIITSGVIIATLLHKQVTFLTFKLIPFLARKSEKMKRFKLVELCEYIVSKNNIKLVIYSLFFIALIIFNFLGLQQSSYYENPNIDKAILQSFVTFIAFERILANLKLTEFKPSELLKSLKLSIFNETEIITDKKTTGNKELS
;
A
#
# COMPACT_ATOMS: atom_id res chain seq x y z
N MET A 1 25.14 15.84 -47.13
CA MET A 1 24.41 14.58 -46.86
C MET A 1 25.37 13.44 -46.51
N ILE A 2 26.42 13.19 -47.30
CA ILE A 2 27.42 12.11 -47.05
C ILE A 2 28.16 12.29 -45.70
N LEU A 3 28.58 13.51 -45.35
CA LEU A 3 29.24 13.81 -44.06
C LEU A 3 28.34 13.57 -42.83
N LEU A 4 27.03 13.77 -42.96
CA LEU A 4 26.07 13.49 -41.88
C LEU A 4 25.89 11.98 -41.69
N VAL A 5 25.85 11.21 -42.77
CA VAL A 5 25.72 9.74 -42.71
C VAL A 5 26.99 9.11 -42.13
N VAL A 6 28.18 9.60 -42.50
CA VAL A 6 29.46 9.15 -41.93
C VAL A 6 29.57 9.54 -40.45
N GLY A 7 29.13 10.74 -40.07
CA GLY A 7 29.11 11.19 -38.68
C GLY A 7 28.16 10.37 -37.80
N ILE A 8 26.98 10.05 -38.30
CA ILE A 8 26.01 9.19 -37.59
C ILE A 8 26.58 7.77 -37.44
N LYS A 9 27.19 7.21 -38.49
CA LYS A 9 27.79 5.87 -38.46
C LYS A 9 28.95 5.78 -37.46
N TYR A 10 29.81 6.79 -37.41
CA TYR A 10 30.91 6.89 -36.46
C TYR A 10 30.42 7.02 -35.00
N LEU A 11 29.35 7.80 -34.78
CA LEU A 11 28.72 7.92 -33.45
C LEU A 11 28.07 6.60 -32.99
N THR A 12 27.47 5.83 -33.91
CA THR A 12 26.90 4.51 -33.57
C THR A 12 27.96 3.44 -33.28
N ASP A 13 29.09 3.41 -34.00
CA ASP A 13 30.21 2.49 -33.72
C ASP A 13 30.95 2.86 -32.42
N TYR A 14 31.00 4.15 -32.07
CA TYR A 14 31.61 4.60 -30.82
C TYR A 14 30.70 4.36 -29.61
N ALA A 15 29.38 4.35 -29.81
CA ALA A 15 28.37 4.10 -28.77
C ALA A 15 28.25 2.62 -28.36
N SER A 16 28.78 1.67 -29.14
CA SER A 16 28.74 0.24 -28.79
C SER A 16 29.79 -0.17 -27.74
N ASN A 17 30.72 0.73 -27.38
CA ASN A 17 31.74 0.49 -26.36
C ASN A 17 31.29 1.09 -25.01
N ILE A 18 30.99 0.23 -24.03
CA ILE A 18 30.39 0.60 -22.73
C ILE A 18 31.30 1.58 -21.95
N GLU A 19 32.62 1.53 -22.14
CA GLU A 19 33.58 2.43 -21.48
C GLU A 19 33.44 3.91 -21.93
N ASN A 20 32.89 4.16 -23.12
CA ASN A 20 32.74 5.51 -23.68
C ASN A 20 31.35 6.12 -23.44
N LEU A 21 30.41 5.39 -22.83
CA LEU A 21 29.04 5.81 -22.60
C LEU A 21 28.96 7.13 -21.79
N TYR A 22 29.77 7.25 -20.75
CA TYR A 22 29.81 8.45 -19.90
C TYR A 22 30.27 9.70 -20.66
N TRP A 23 31.25 9.55 -21.56
CA TRP A 23 31.74 10.64 -22.42
C TRP A 23 30.70 11.06 -23.47
N ILE A 24 29.95 10.10 -24.03
CA ILE A 24 28.87 10.38 -24.97
C ILE A 24 27.73 11.14 -24.29
N ILE A 25 27.33 10.72 -23.08
CA ILE A 25 26.30 11.43 -22.29
C ILE A 25 26.77 12.84 -21.92
N GLY A 26 28.03 12.98 -21.48
CA GLY A 26 28.61 14.27 -21.10
C GLY A 26 28.67 15.24 -22.28
N THR A 27 29.16 14.80 -23.44
CA THR A 27 29.21 15.62 -24.66
C THR A 27 27.82 16.01 -25.15
N TYR A 28 26.85 15.09 -25.09
CA TYR A 28 25.45 15.37 -25.44
C TYR A 28 24.83 16.46 -24.54
N ILE A 29 25.07 16.41 -23.22
CA ILE A 29 24.59 17.44 -22.28
C ILE A 29 25.19 18.81 -22.63
N VAL A 30 26.49 18.88 -22.92
CA VAL A 30 27.17 20.13 -23.29
C VAL A 30 26.61 20.71 -24.59
N VAL A 31 26.39 19.87 -25.62
CA VAL A 31 25.75 20.28 -26.88
C VAL A 31 24.35 20.84 -26.62
N CYS A 32 23.54 20.19 -25.77
CA CYS A 32 22.22 20.68 -25.39
C CYS A 32 22.26 22.06 -24.73
N ILE A 33 23.22 22.29 -23.82
CA ILE A 33 23.39 23.60 -23.13
C ILE A 33 23.77 24.70 -24.13
N ILE A 34 24.70 24.42 -25.04
CA ILE A 34 25.15 25.38 -26.06
C ILE A 34 23.99 25.76 -26.99
N PHE A 35 23.27 24.77 -27.51
CA PHE A 35 22.12 25.02 -28.40
C PHE A 35 21.00 25.77 -27.69
N TYR A 36 20.72 25.48 -26.42
CA TYR A 36 19.75 26.22 -25.63
C TYR A 36 20.15 27.69 -25.42
N GLN A 37 21.42 27.97 -25.12
CA GLN A 37 21.92 29.34 -24.96
C GLN A 37 21.89 30.14 -26.26
N ILE A 38 22.26 29.53 -27.39
CA ILE A 38 22.20 30.16 -28.71
C ILE A 38 20.75 30.47 -29.08
N ASN A 39 19.83 29.52 -28.82
CA ASN A 39 18.41 29.72 -29.12
C ASN A 39 17.82 30.92 -28.36
N ARG A 40 18.18 31.06 -27.09
CA ARG A 40 17.74 32.19 -26.25
C ARG A 40 18.18 33.56 -26.81
N LYS A 41 19.31 33.63 -27.53
CA LYS A 41 19.83 34.87 -28.16
C LYS A 41 19.22 35.15 -29.53
N PHE A 42 19.02 34.14 -30.38
CA PHE A 42 18.64 34.34 -31.78
C PHE A 42 17.13 34.22 -32.07
N LYS A 43 16.32 33.67 -31.14
CA LYS A 43 14.84 33.61 -31.18
C LYS A 43 14.23 33.43 -32.59
N ASN A 44 14.73 32.47 -33.34
CA ASN A 44 14.25 32.18 -34.69
C ASN A 44 13.40 30.90 -34.68
N LYS A 45 12.20 30.93 -35.25
CA LYS A 45 11.23 29.81 -35.25
C LYS A 45 11.81 28.50 -35.81
N ALA A 46 12.65 28.59 -36.85
CA ALA A 46 13.29 27.40 -37.42
C ALA A 46 14.37 26.81 -36.49
N PHE A 47 15.07 27.66 -35.74
CA PHE A 47 16.10 27.25 -34.79
C PHE A 47 15.46 26.68 -33.51
N ASP A 48 14.32 27.22 -33.08
CA ASP A 48 13.50 26.65 -32.01
C ASP A 48 13.12 25.19 -32.29
N PHE A 49 12.73 24.86 -33.54
CA PHE A 49 12.39 23.49 -33.93
C PHE A 49 13.58 22.53 -33.82
N ILE A 50 14.77 22.97 -34.26
CA ILE A 50 16.01 22.16 -34.16
C ILE A 50 16.37 21.93 -32.69
N VAL A 51 16.27 22.96 -31.85
CA VAL A 51 16.57 22.88 -30.42
C VAL A 51 15.56 21.97 -29.72
N GLN A 52 14.28 22.00 -30.10
CA GLN A 52 13.27 21.06 -29.59
C GLN A 52 13.55 19.62 -30.02
N ALA A 53 13.99 19.38 -31.26
CA ALA A 53 14.36 18.04 -31.72
C ALA A 53 15.56 17.47 -30.95
N ILE A 54 16.56 18.29 -30.64
CA ILE A 54 17.72 17.90 -29.81
C ILE A 54 17.31 17.68 -28.35
N LEU A 55 16.43 18.51 -27.80
CA LEU A 55 15.97 18.36 -26.40
C LEU A 55 14.88 17.28 -26.23
N PHE A 56 14.34 16.75 -27.33
CA PHE A 56 13.24 15.79 -27.32
C PHE A 56 13.48 14.58 -26.40
N PRO A 57 14.64 13.91 -26.41
CA PRO A 57 14.90 12.80 -25.50
C PRO A 57 14.83 13.21 -24.02
N PHE A 58 15.32 14.40 -23.68
CA PHE A 58 15.23 14.94 -22.32
C PHE A 58 13.80 15.30 -21.93
N THR A 59 13.02 15.89 -22.84
CA THR A 59 11.60 16.19 -22.60
C THR A 59 10.78 14.93 -22.41
N LEU A 60 11.06 13.88 -23.19
CA LEU A 60 10.42 12.57 -23.06
C LEU A 60 10.73 11.94 -21.69
N LEU A 61 12.00 11.92 -21.29
CA LEU A 61 12.40 11.46 -19.95
C LEU A 61 11.75 12.28 -18.83
N TYR A 62 11.72 13.61 -18.98
CA TYR A 62 11.08 14.49 -18.01
C TYR A 62 9.58 14.21 -17.90
N GLY A 63 8.89 13.99 -19.03
CA GLY A 63 7.49 13.59 -19.06
C GLY A 63 7.26 12.27 -18.33
N PHE A 64 8.11 11.27 -18.59
CA PHE A 64 8.05 9.98 -17.89
C PHE A 64 8.23 10.12 -16.38
N VAL A 65 9.26 10.86 -15.94
CA VAL A 65 9.51 11.12 -14.51
C VAL A 65 8.33 11.85 -13.87
N THR A 66 7.73 12.81 -14.59
CA THR A 66 6.58 13.59 -14.09
C THR A 66 5.37 12.71 -13.80
N VAL A 67 5.14 11.65 -14.59
CA VAL A 67 4.06 10.67 -14.38
C VAL A 67 4.47 9.56 -13.40
N ALA A 68 5.74 9.15 -13.43
CA ALA A 68 6.24 8.09 -12.57
C ALA A 68 6.23 8.47 -11.09
N ILE A 69 6.58 9.72 -10.74
CA ILE A 69 6.60 10.20 -9.35
C ILE A 69 5.26 10.00 -8.62
N PRO A 70 4.10 10.47 -9.13
CA PRO A 70 2.81 10.27 -8.46
C PRO A 70 2.43 8.80 -8.35
N ILE A 71 2.72 7.99 -9.39
CA ILE A 71 2.45 6.55 -9.36
C ILE A 71 3.30 5.87 -8.27
N LEU A 72 4.60 6.11 -8.24
CA LEU A 72 5.48 5.51 -7.23
C LEU A 72 5.11 5.98 -5.82
N SER A 73 4.79 7.26 -5.66
CA SER A 73 4.38 7.81 -4.36
C SER A 73 3.12 7.14 -3.82
N THR A 74 2.13 6.92 -4.68
CA THR A 74 0.88 6.23 -4.30
C THR A 74 1.10 4.75 -4.00
N GLN A 75 1.97 4.07 -4.75
CA GLN A 75 2.35 2.68 -4.47
C GLN A 75 3.07 2.55 -3.12
N ILE A 76 4.06 3.41 -2.85
CA ILE A 76 4.76 3.44 -1.55
C ILE A 76 3.76 3.64 -0.41
N TYR A 77 2.81 4.55 -0.57
CA TYR A 77 1.77 4.80 0.43
C TYR A 77 0.89 3.56 0.67
N LEU A 78 0.45 2.89 -0.40
CA LEU A 78 -0.34 1.65 -0.31
C LEU A 78 0.45 0.54 0.41
N PHE A 79 1.72 0.34 0.06
CA PHE A 79 2.58 -0.65 0.72
C PHE A 79 2.80 -0.33 2.20
N ALA A 80 3.00 0.94 2.56
CA ALA A 80 3.12 1.32 3.96
C ALA A 80 1.82 1.12 4.75
N TYR A 81 0.67 1.43 4.14
CA TYR A 81 -0.65 1.19 4.74
C TYR A 81 -0.87 -0.30 5.04
N LEU A 82 -0.60 -1.17 4.06
CA LEU A 82 -0.70 -2.61 4.24
C LEU A 82 0.35 -3.10 5.24
N GLY A 83 1.60 -2.67 5.11
CA GLY A 83 2.68 -3.02 6.04
C GLY A 83 2.34 -2.70 7.49
N LEU A 84 1.77 -1.52 7.77
CA LEU A 84 1.30 -1.14 9.11
C LEU A 84 0.17 -2.04 9.61
N SER A 85 -0.74 -2.45 8.73
CA SER A 85 -1.86 -3.34 9.10
C SER A 85 -1.36 -4.73 9.52
N PHE A 86 -0.33 -5.25 8.84
CA PHE A 86 0.28 -6.54 9.15
C PHE A 86 1.34 -6.47 10.26
N SER A 87 1.81 -5.27 10.61
CA SER A 87 2.83 -5.10 11.66
C SER A 87 2.34 -5.60 13.02
N ILE A 88 1.08 -5.34 13.37
CA ILE A 88 0.51 -5.74 14.67
C ILE A 88 0.58 -7.27 14.87
N PRO A 89 0.00 -8.10 14.00
CA PRO A 89 0.08 -9.55 14.18
C PRO A 89 1.49 -10.10 14.01
N MET A 90 2.34 -9.47 13.20
CA MET A 90 3.73 -9.87 13.05
C MET A 90 4.55 -9.64 14.34
N ILE A 91 4.28 -8.57 15.07
CA ILE A 91 4.87 -8.32 16.39
C ILE A 91 4.40 -9.39 17.39
N LEU A 92 3.11 -9.74 17.38
CA LEU A 92 2.59 -10.80 18.25
C LEU A 92 3.26 -12.16 17.98
N TYR A 93 3.45 -12.51 16.71
CA TYR A 93 4.18 -13.71 16.32
C TYR A 93 5.62 -13.70 16.86
N ARG A 94 6.36 -12.60 16.71
CA ARG A 94 7.75 -12.51 17.22
C ARG A 94 7.84 -12.62 18.74
N ILE A 95 6.86 -12.07 19.46
CA ILE A 95 6.81 -12.20 20.92
C ILE A 95 6.58 -13.66 21.31
N ASP A 96 5.63 -14.33 20.65
CA ASP A 96 5.36 -15.74 20.90
C ASP A 96 6.55 -16.64 20.56
N GLU A 97 7.21 -16.41 19.42
CA GLU A 97 8.41 -17.15 19.01
C GLU A 97 9.55 -16.99 20.03
N SER A 98 9.76 -15.78 20.55
CA SER A 98 10.80 -15.50 21.54
C SER A 98 10.50 -16.07 22.93
N GLN A 99 9.23 -16.21 23.30
CA GLN A 99 8.81 -16.59 24.66
C GLN A 99 8.15 -17.97 24.74
N LEU A 100 7.92 -18.63 23.60
CA LEU A 100 7.26 -19.94 23.48
C LEU A 100 5.93 -20.01 24.25
N ILE A 101 5.11 -18.96 24.15
CA ILE A 101 3.92 -18.78 24.99
C ILE A 101 2.81 -19.78 24.59
N THR A 102 2.55 -19.92 23.29
CA THR A 102 1.40 -20.66 22.77
C THR A 102 1.76 -21.99 22.12
N GLY A 103 3.02 -22.17 21.69
CA GLY A 103 3.48 -23.39 21.02
C GLY A 103 2.77 -23.68 19.69
N LEU A 104 2.20 -22.65 19.04
CA LEU A 104 1.52 -22.79 17.77
C LEU A 104 2.50 -23.13 16.64
N LYS A 105 2.04 -23.93 15.68
CA LYS A 105 2.82 -24.22 14.48
C LYS A 105 2.91 -22.99 13.57
N GLU A 106 3.96 -22.94 12.76
CA GLU A 106 4.23 -21.85 11.84
C GLU A 106 3.06 -21.59 10.88
N GLU A 107 2.40 -22.64 10.39
CA GLU A 107 1.30 -22.48 9.42
C GLU A 107 0.08 -21.80 10.06
N THR A 108 -0.16 -22.06 11.35
CA THR A 108 -1.20 -21.39 12.12
C THR A 108 -0.87 -19.91 12.30
N TRP A 109 0.39 -19.58 12.55
CA TRP A 109 0.84 -18.19 12.65
C TRP A 109 0.69 -17.44 11.34
N ILE A 110 1.03 -18.06 10.20
CA ILE A 110 0.80 -17.49 8.87
C ILE A 110 -0.69 -17.20 8.64
N TYR A 111 -1.55 -18.17 8.95
CA TYR A 111 -3.00 -17.99 8.87
C TYR A 111 -3.46 -16.79 9.71
N LEU A 112 -3.00 -16.68 10.96
CA LEU A 112 -3.36 -15.59 11.87
C LEU A 112 -2.86 -14.24 11.37
N ILE A 113 -1.60 -14.16 10.91
CA ILE A 113 -1.00 -12.92 10.41
C ILE A 113 -1.79 -12.38 9.22
N ILE A 114 -2.12 -13.25 8.25
CA ILE A 114 -2.84 -12.81 7.05
C ILE A 114 -4.29 -12.42 7.40
N THR A 115 -5.00 -13.28 8.13
CA THR A 115 -6.40 -13.03 8.49
C THR A 115 -6.54 -11.74 9.30
N SER A 116 -5.75 -11.58 10.35
CA SER A 116 -5.80 -10.39 11.20
C SER A 116 -5.29 -9.14 10.49
N GLY A 117 -4.21 -9.24 9.70
CA GLY A 117 -3.68 -8.11 8.94
C GLY A 117 -4.70 -7.53 7.96
N VAL A 118 -5.42 -8.41 7.25
CA VAL A 118 -6.50 -8.02 6.34
C VAL A 118 -7.72 -7.45 7.07
N ILE A 119 -8.11 -8.03 8.21
CA ILE A 119 -9.20 -7.50 9.04
C ILE A 119 -8.84 -6.10 9.59
N ILE A 120 -7.62 -5.91 10.08
CA ILE A 120 -7.11 -4.61 10.55
C ILE A 120 -7.15 -3.59 9.41
N ALA A 121 -6.65 -3.96 8.23
CA ALA A 121 -6.62 -3.09 7.06
C ALA A 121 -8.01 -2.60 6.62
N THR A 122 -9.06 -3.40 6.85
CA THR A 122 -10.43 -3.09 6.38
C THR A 122 -11.33 -2.50 7.46
N LEU A 123 -11.24 -2.99 8.70
CA LEU A 123 -12.06 -2.56 9.83
C LEU A 123 -11.50 -1.28 10.47
N LEU A 124 -10.19 -1.22 10.71
CA LEU A 124 -9.49 -0.11 11.37
C LEU A 124 -8.93 0.91 10.36
N HIS A 125 -9.59 1.05 9.21
CA HIS A 125 -9.13 1.90 8.11
C HIS A 125 -8.77 3.33 8.52
N LYS A 126 -9.58 3.95 9.40
CA LYS A 126 -9.32 5.33 9.86
C LYS A 126 -8.02 5.41 10.66
N GLN A 127 -7.80 4.44 11.56
CA GLN A 127 -6.63 4.37 12.42
C GLN A 127 -5.36 4.10 11.61
N VAL A 128 -5.40 3.13 10.68
CA VAL A 128 -4.27 2.78 9.82
C VAL A 128 -3.92 3.95 8.91
N THR A 129 -4.90 4.61 8.29
CA THR A 129 -4.68 5.80 7.45
C THR A 129 -3.99 6.92 8.23
N PHE A 130 -4.48 7.22 9.44
CA PHE A 130 -3.87 8.23 10.32
C PHE A 130 -2.40 7.91 10.64
N LEU A 131 -2.11 6.66 11.01
CA LEU A 131 -0.75 6.23 11.33
C LEU A 131 0.17 6.28 10.09
N THR A 132 -0.36 5.88 8.93
CA THR A 132 0.38 5.91 7.65
C THR A 132 0.77 7.34 7.27
N PHE A 133 -0.16 8.30 7.42
CA PHE A 133 0.14 9.72 7.19
C PHE A 133 1.21 10.27 8.13
N LYS A 134 1.19 9.86 9.40
CA LYS A 134 2.20 10.28 10.38
C LYS A 134 3.58 9.71 10.05
N LEU A 135 3.64 8.47 9.55
CA LEU A 135 4.90 7.78 9.24
C LEU A 135 5.55 8.31 7.96
N ILE A 136 4.76 8.77 6.98
CA ILE A 136 5.26 9.29 5.70
C ILE A 136 5.10 10.83 5.64
N PRO A 137 5.98 11.60 6.29
CA PRO A 137 5.87 13.06 6.36
C PRO A 137 6.09 13.76 5.02
N PHE A 138 6.68 13.07 4.03
CA PHE A 138 6.89 13.68 2.70
C PHE A 138 5.54 14.00 2.02
N LEU A 139 4.49 13.19 2.25
CA LEU A 139 3.13 13.49 1.78
C LEU A 139 2.48 14.67 2.51
N ALA A 140 2.81 14.85 3.79
CA ALA A 140 2.29 15.96 4.60
C ALA A 140 2.92 17.31 4.26
N ARG A 141 4.11 17.32 3.62
CA ARG A 141 4.74 18.57 3.16
C ARG A 141 3.99 19.14 1.97
N LYS A 142 3.33 20.29 2.19
CA LYS A 142 2.69 21.14 1.18
C LYS A 142 3.70 21.80 0.23
N SER A 143 4.57 21.03 -0.42
CA SER A 143 5.41 21.57 -1.48
C SER A 143 4.52 21.97 -2.67
N GLU A 144 4.85 23.08 -3.33
CA GLU A 144 4.07 23.61 -4.45
C GLU A 144 3.95 22.60 -5.62
N LYS A 145 5.00 21.79 -5.83
CA LYS A 145 5.00 20.67 -6.79
C LYS A 145 4.02 19.56 -6.38
N MET A 146 3.84 19.29 -5.09
CA MET A 146 2.92 18.25 -4.59
C MET A 146 1.46 18.70 -4.72
N LYS A 147 1.18 20.01 -4.59
CA LYS A 147 -0.16 20.58 -4.84
C LYS A 147 -0.58 20.45 -6.30
N ARG A 148 0.37 20.59 -7.25
CA ARG A 148 0.10 20.46 -8.69
C ARG A 148 -0.48 19.10 -9.08
N PHE A 149 -0.06 18.03 -8.40
CA PHE A 149 -0.49 16.65 -8.67
C PHE A 149 -1.57 16.13 -7.71
N LYS A 150 -2.06 16.96 -6.76
CA LYS A 150 -3.05 16.54 -5.75
C LYS A 150 -2.70 15.19 -5.09
N LEU A 151 -1.40 14.99 -4.79
CA LEU A 151 -0.87 13.69 -4.37
C LEU A 151 -1.57 13.12 -3.12
N VAL A 152 -1.94 13.99 -2.19
CA VAL A 152 -2.67 13.60 -0.98
C VAL A 152 -4.03 13.00 -1.33
N GLU A 153 -4.82 13.69 -2.17
CA GLU A 153 -6.12 13.20 -2.64
C GLU A 153 -5.98 11.86 -3.38
N LEU A 154 -4.92 11.72 -4.19
CA LEU A 154 -4.65 10.49 -4.94
C LEU A 154 -4.31 9.31 -4.02
N CYS A 155 -3.52 9.57 -2.97
CA CYS A 155 -3.19 8.56 -1.97
C CYS A 155 -4.43 8.18 -1.16
N GLU A 156 -5.19 9.15 -0.65
CA GLU A 156 -6.45 8.91 0.08
C GLU A 156 -7.46 8.11 -0.75
N TYR A 157 -7.54 8.41 -2.05
CA TYR A 157 -8.38 7.65 -2.98
C TYR A 157 -7.94 6.18 -3.05
N ILE A 158 -6.65 5.91 -3.26
CA ILE A 158 -6.12 4.54 -3.40
C ILE A 158 -6.31 3.72 -2.12
N VAL A 159 -6.07 4.31 -0.94
CA VAL A 159 -6.31 3.62 0.33
C VAL A 159 -7.74 3.70 0.84
N SER A 160 -8.68 4.26 0.06
CA SER A 160 -10.08 4.32 0.48
C SER A 160 -10.62 2.93 0.82
N LYS A 161 -11.55 2.84 1.78
CA LYS A 161 -12.05 1.56 2.30
C LYS A 161 -12.48 0.57 1.21
N ASN A 162 -13.11 1.04 0.14
CA ASN A 162 -13.55 0.18 -0.96
C ASN A 162 -12.37 -0.26 -1.84
N ASN A 163 -11.42 0.65 -2.11
CA ASN A 163 -10.26 0.34 -2.93
C ASN A 163 -9.30 -0.61 -2.21
N ILE A 164 -9.12 -0.49 -0.90
CA ILE A 164 -8.35 -1.45 -0.11
C ILE A 164 -8.97 -2.85 -0.15
N LYS A 165 -10.29 -2.95 -0.03
CA LYS A 165 -10.99 -4.23 -0.21
C LYS A 165 -10.72 -4.80 -1.59
N LEU A 166 -10.84 -4.00 -2.64
CA LEU A 166 -10.55 -4.42 -4.01
C LEU A 166 -9.11 -4.92 -4.16
N VAL A 167 -8.12 -4.20 -3.61
CA VAL A 167 -6.71 -4.62 -3.60
C VAL A 167 -6.55 -5.97 -2.91
N ILE A 168 -7.12 -6.13 -1.71
CA ILE A 168 -7.04 -7.38 -0.94
C ILE A 168 -7.68 -8.54 -1.69
N TYR A 169 -8.88 -8.36 -2.24
CA TYR A 169 -9.54 -9.36 -3.08
C TYR A 169 -8.72 -9.70 -4.32
N SER A 170 -8.07 -8.71 -4.95
CA SER A 170 -7.24 -8.93 -6.14
C SER A 170 -5.99 -9.75 -5.80
N LEU A 171 -5.33 -9.45 -4.68
CA LEU A 171 -4.18 -10.22 -4.19
C LEU A 171 -4.56 -11.67 -3.90
N PHE A 172 -5.69 -11.89 -3.19
CA PHE A 172 -6.17 -13.23 -2.92
C PHE A 172 -6.61 -13.97 -4.19
N PHE A 173 -7.20 -13.27 -5.17
CA PHE A 173 -7.58 -13.87 -6.44
C PHE A 173 -6.35 -14.36 -7.22
N ILE A 174 -5.28 -13.56 -7.27
CA ILE A 174 -4.01 -13.96 -7.90
C ILE A 174 -3.41 -15.17 -7.16
N ALA A 175 -3.37 -15.13 -5.82
CA ALA A 175 -2.87 -16.25 -5.02
C ALA A 175 -3.67 -17.53 -5.25
N LEU A 176 -5.00 -17.42 -5.36
CA LEU A 176 -5.90 -18.54 -5.61
C LEU A 176 -5.63 -19.16 -6.99
N ILE A 177 -5.39 -18.36 -8.03
CA ILE A 177 -5.02 -18.87 -9.35
C ILE A 177 -3.72 -19.69 -9.25
N ILE A 178 -2.70 -19.13 -8.60
CA ILE A 178 -1.38 -19.76 -8.47
C ILE A 178 -1.50 -21.08 -7.70
N PHE A 179 -2.12 -21.07 -6.53
CA PHE A 179 -2.23 -22.27 -5.69
C PHE A 179 -3.10 -23.36 -6.31
N ASN A 180 -4.19 -23.00 -7.01
CA ASN A 180 -4.99 -24.00 -7.72
C ASN A 180 -4.23 -24.59 -8.91
N PHE A 181 -3.52 -23.77 -9.67
CA PHE A 181 -2.72 -24.24 -10.80
C PHE A 181 -1.66 -25.24 -10.33
N LEU A 182 -0.90 -24.92 -9.28
CA LEU A 182 0.12 -25.80 -8.70
C LEU A 182 -0.50 -27.05 -8.08
N GLY A 183 -1.62 -26.91 -7.37
CA GLY A 183 -2.34 -28.03 -6.76
C GLY A 183 -2.85 -29.05 -7.78
N LEU A 184 -3.31 -28.60 -8.96
CA LEU A 184 -3.68 -29.48 -10.07
C LEU A 184 -2.47 -30.27 -10.63
N GLN A 185 -1.27 -29.71 -10.51
CA GLN A 185 -0.02 -30.36 -10.89
C GLN A 185 0.59 -31.22 -9.77
N GLN A 186 -0.14 -31.43 -8.66
CA GLN A 186 0.37 -32.12 -7.46
C GLN A 186 1.66 -31.49 -6.91
N SER A 187 1.81 -30.18 -7.12
CA SER A 187 2.92 -29.36 -6.63
C SER A 187 2.41 -28.33 -5.63
N SER A 188 3.30 -27.85 -4.77
CA SER A 188 3.02 -26.77 -3.81
C SER A 188 3.90 -25.57 -4.09
N TYR A 189 3.43 -24.37 -3.74
CA TYR A 189 4.24 -23.17 -3.89
C TYR A 189 5.33 -23.12 -2.81
N TYR A 190 4.94 -23.40 -1.56
CA TYR A 190 5.88 -23.56 -0.46
C TYR A 190 6.30 -25.03 -0.30
N GLU A 191 7.49 -25.26 0.27
CA GLU A 191 7.97 -26.61 0.59
C GLU A 191 7.00 -27.36 1.52
N ASN A 192 6.35 -26.64 2.43
CA ASN A 192 5.30 -27.16 3.28
C ASN A 192 3.91 -26.82 2.71
N PRO A 193 3.14 -27.82 2.21
CA PRO A 193 1.82 -27.60 1.61
C PRO A 193 0.76 -27.12 2.60
N ASN A 194 1.02 -27.22 3.91
CA ASN A 194 0.11 -26.66 4.92
C ASN A 194 0.16 -25.12 4.95
N ILE A 195 1.24 -24.50 4.47
CA ILE A 195 1.32 -23.04 4.33
C ILE A 195 0.39 -22.57 3.22
N ASP A 196 0.40 -23.23 2.04
CA ASP A 196 -0.53 -22.94 0.94
C ASP A 196 -1.99 -23.01 1.43
N LYS A 197 -2.32 -24.06 2.22
CA LYS A 197 -3.64 -24.24 2.83
C LYS A 197 -3.97 -23.13 3.83
N ALA A 198 -3.02 -22.74 4.69
CA ALA A 198 -3.22 -21.66 5.67
C ALA A 198 -3.55 -20.33 4.98
N ILE A 199 -2.85 -19.99 3.90
CA ILE A 199 -3.13 -18.79 3.10
C ILE A 199 -4.53 -18.88 2.47
N LEU A 200 -4.87 -20.01 1.86
CA LEU A 200 -6.20 -20.19 1.26
C LEU A 200 -7.32 -20.14 2.30
N GLN A 201 -7.12 -20.70 3.48
CA GLN A 201 -8.08 -20.63 4.58
C GLN A 201 -8.25 -19.19 5.09
N SER A 202 -7.17 -18.42 5.19
CA SER A 202 -7.25 -17.00 5.58
C SER A 202 -8.14 -16.18 4.64
N PHE A 203 -8.11 -16.51 3.33
CA PHE A 203 -8.99 -15.89 2.35
C PHE A 203 -10.46 -16.23 2.58
N VAL A 204 -10.76 -17.51 2.80
CA VAL A 204 -12.14 -17.97 3.08
C VAL A 204 -12.68 -17.29 4.35
N THR A 205 -11.87 -17.22 5.40
CA THR A 205 -12.22 -16.52 6.64
C THR A 205 -12.50 -15.05 6.39
N PHE A 206 -11.68 -14.37 5.58
CA PHE A 206 -11.91 -12.98 5.23
C PHE A 206 -13.21 -12.76 4.44
N ILE A 207 -13.54 -13.63 3.47
CA ILE A 207 -14.83 -13.58 2.76
C ILE A 207 -15.99 -13.73 3.74
N ALA A 208 -15.91 -14.72 4.64
CA ALA A 208 -16.95 -14.95 5.62
C ALA A 208 -17.13 -13.73 6.55
N PHE A 209 -16.03 -13.14 7.01
CA PHE A 209 -16.03 -11.91 7.80
C PHE A 209 -16.71 -10.75 7.06
N GLU A 210 -16.38 -10.54 5.79
CA GLU A 210 -16.98 -9.48 4.97
C GLU A 210 -18.49 -9.69 4.75
N ARG A 211 -18.93 -10.94 4.56
CA ARG A 211 -20.35 -11.29 4.50
C ARG A 211 -21.07 -11.00 5.82
N ILE A 212 -20.45 -11.33 6.96
CA ILE A 212 -20.98 -11.00 8.28
C ILE A 212 -21.12 -9.48 8.43
N LEU A 213 -20.10 -8.70 8.06
CA LEU A 213 -20.17 -7.24 8.11
C LEU A 213 -21.25 -6.66 7.18
N ALA A 214 -21.47 -7.26 6.02
CA ALA A 214 -22.54 -6.85 5.12
C ALA A 214 -23.92 -7.14 5.74
N ASN A 215 -24.10 -8.33 6.30
CA ASN A 215 -25.35 -8.73 6.95
C ASN A 215 -25.65 -7.88 8.20
N LEU A 216 -24.64 -7.55 9.01
CA LEU A 216 -24.79 -6.68 10.18
C LEU A 216 -25.31 -5.28 9.83
N LYS A 217 -25.03 -4.78 8.61
CA LYS A 217 -25.59 -3.50 8.15
C LYS A 217 -27.06 -3.60 7.73
N LEU A 218 -27.53 -4.80 7.39
CA LEU A 218 -28.91 -5.07 6.98
C LEU A 218 -29.80 -5.39 8.18
N THR A 219 -29.22 -5.90 9.27
CA THR A 219 -29.94 -6.18 10.51
C THR A 219 -30.05 -4.91 11.37
N GLU A 220 -31.21 -4.69 12.01
CA GLU A 220 -31.38 -3.64 13.03
C GLU A 220 -30.54 -3.88 14.30
N PHE A 221 -29.93 -5.06 14.40
CA PHE A 221 -29.09 -5.44 15.52
C PHE A 221 -27.85 -4.54 15.62
N LYS A 222 -27.83 -3.67 16.63
CA LYS A 222 -26.66 -2.86 16.99
C LYS A 222 -25.95 -3.51 18.20
N PRO A 223 -24.73 -4.06 18.03
CA PRO A 223 -23.96 -4.62 19.14
C PRO A 223 -23.76 -3.62 20.30
N SER A 224 -23.69 -2.32 19.99
CA SER A 224 -23.60 -1.26 20.99
C SER A 224 -24.87 -1.13 21.85
N GLU A 225 -26.05 -1.36 21.28
CA GLU A 225 -27.31 -1.36 22.03
C GLU A 225 -27.38 -2.60 22.93
N LEU A 226 -26.97 -3.77 22.43
CA LEU A 226 -26.84 -4.97 23.28
C LEU A 226 -25.86 -4.75 24.43
N LEU A 227 -24.67 -4.19 24.16
CA LEU A 227 -23.69 -3.89 25.20
C LEU A 227 -24.23 -2.88 26.22
N LYS A 228 -24.98 -1.87 25.77
CA LYS A 228 -25.64 -0.91 26.65
C LYS A 228 -26.69 -1.58 27.52
N SER A 229 -27.51 -2.47 26.96
CA SER A 229 -28.50 -3.24 27.71
C SER A 229 -27.86 -4.21 28.71
N LEU A 230 -26.76 -4.88 28.34
CA LEU A 230 -25.98 -5.74 29.24
C LEU A 230 -25.33 -4.95 30.38
N LYS A 231 -24.78 -3.77 30.06
CA LYS A 231 -24.26 -2.86 31.08
C LYS A 231 -25.38 -2.47 32.04
N LEU A 232 -26.52 -2.02 31.52
CA LEU A 232 -27.66 -1.64 32.35
C LEU A 232 -28.18 -2.80 33.20
N SER A 233 -28.24 -4.04 32.68
CA SER A 233 -28.69 -5.19 33.47
C SER A 233 -27.73 -5.52 34.62
N ILE A 234 -26.42 -5.50 34.37
CA ILE A 234 -25.40 -5.78 35.39
C ILE A 234 -25.39 -4.70 36.48
N PHE A 235 -25.46 -3.42 36.09
CA PHE A 235 -25.37 -2.29 37.02
C PHE A 235 -26.69 -1.99 37.75
N ASN A 236 -27.85 -2.21 37.14
CA ASN A 236 -29.14 -2.06 37.82
C ASN A 236 -29.39 -3.18 38.83
N GLU A 237 -28.92 -4.41 38.59
CA GLU A 237 -28.96 -5.47 39.62
C GLU A 237 -28.06 -5.14 40.82
N THR A 238 -26.95 -4.41 40.62
CA THR A 238 -26.06 -4.04 41.74
C THR A 238 -26.66 -2.95 42.62
N GLU A 239 -27.39 -1.97 42.09
CA GLU A 239 -28.11 -0.98 42.92
C GLU A 239 -29.19 -1.65 43.78
N ILE A 240 -29.96 -2.60 43.24
CA ILE A 240 -31.01 -3.32 43.99
C ILE A 240 -30.42 -4.15 45.15
N ILE A 241 -29.23 -4.75 44.97
CA ILE A 241 -28.54 -5.52 46.02
C ILE A 241 -27.95 -4.60 47.11
N THR A 242 -27.46 -3.42 46.71
CA THR A 242 -26.88 -2.45 47.65
C THR A 242 -27.97 -1.80 48.50
N ASP A 243 -29.11 -1.45 47.90
CA ASP A 243 -30.22 -0.83 48.63
C ASP A 243 -30.84 -1.79 49.66
N LYS A 244 -31.03 -3.08 49.31
CA LYS A 244 -31.48 -4.13 50.24
C LYS A 244 -30.54 -4.34 51.44
N LYS A 245 -29.22 -4.20 51.25
CA LYS A 245 -28.24 -4.33 52.35
C LYS A 245 -28.32 -3.14 53.32
N THR A 246 -28.65 -1.95 52.83
CA THR A 246 -28.78 -0.74 53.65
C THR A 246 -30.12 -0.70 54.40
N THR A 247 -31.19 -1.29 53.85
CA THR A 247 -32.48 -1.42 54.56
C THR A 247 -32.44 -2.54 55.60
N GLY A 248 -31.80 -3.68 55.32
CA GLY A 248 -31.70 -4.81 56.27
C GLY A 248 -30.86 -4.53 57.52
N ASN A 249 -29.93 -3.56 57.48
CA ASN A 249 -29.13 -3.17 58.64
C ASN A 249 -29.79 -2.10 59.54
N LYS A 250 -30.91 -1.51 59.13
CA LYS A 250 -31.67 -0.52 59.93
C LYS A 250 -32.78 -1.14 60.78
N GLU A 251 -33.10 -2.42 60.59
CA GLU A 251 -34.13 -3.13 61.36
C GLU A 251 -33.58 -3.97 62.53
N LEU A 252 -32.27 -3.87 62.82
CA LEU A 252 -31.58 -4.64 63.88
C LEU A 252 -30.82 -3.76 64.89
N SER A 253 -31.10 -2.45 64.96
CA SER A 253 -30.54 -1.53 65.96
C SER A 253 -31.61 -0.94 66.86
#